data_AF-A0A7K7TC28-F1
#
_entry.id   AF-A0A7K7TC28-F1
#
_cell.length_a   1.000
_cell.length_b   1.000
_cell.length_c   1.000
_cell.angle_alpha   90.00
_cell.angle_beta   90.00
_cell.angle_gamma   90.00
#
_symmetry.space_group_name_H-M   'P 1'
#
loop_
_entity.id
_entity.type
_entity.pdbx_description
1 polymer ?
#
loop_
_entity_poly.entity_id
_entity_poly.type
_entity_poly.pdbx_seq_one_letter_code
_entity_poly.pdbx_strand_id
1 'polypeptide(L)'
;TYWTNPQFKIQLDEPDDDHEGSMHEPCCTILVGLMQKNRRRQKRMGEGLLSIGYSLYQVTFLENNTDIHASRAFFAKHQPAARSDPYINLREVSCRMKLPRGEYLIVPSTFEPYKNGEFCLRVFAEKWAKA
;
A
#
# COMPACT_ATOMS: atom_id res chain seq x y z
N THR A 1 -2.98 -2.06 -17.05
CA THR A 1 -4.19 -1.64 -16.31
C THR A 1 -3.91 -1.27 -14.87
N TYR A 2 -2.77 -1.66 -14.29
CA TYR A 2 -2.42 -1.38 -12.89
C TYR A 2 -2.76 0.03 -12.36
N TRP A 3 -2.48 1.08 -13.13
CA TRP A 3 -2.73 2.46 -12.73
C TRP A 3 -4.19 2.74 -12.35
N THR A 4 -5.17 1.99 -12.89
CA THR A 4 -6.61 2.17 -12.62
C THR A 4 -7.06 1.63 -11.26
N ASN A 5 -6.20 0.96 -10.50
CA ASN A 5 -6.54 0.55 -9.15
C ASN A 5 -6.77 1.78 -8.24
N PRO A 6 -7.54 1.63 -7.15
CA PRO A 6 -7.62 2.65 -6.12
C PRO A 6 -6.24 3.03 -5.58
N GLN A 7 -6.07 4.29 -5.20
CA GLN A 7 -4.79 4.82 -4.74
C GLN A 7 -5.03 5.60 -3.44
N PHE A 8 -4.21 5.35 -2.42
CA PHE A 8 -4.35 5.97 -1.10
C PHE A 8 -3.06 6.68 -0.74
N LYS A 9 -3.15 7.98 -0.43
CA LYS A 9 -2.00 8.76 -0.01
C LYS A 9 -1.81 8.60 1.50
N ILE A 10 -0.57 8.51 1.94
CA ILE A 10 -0.18 8.63 3.35
C ILE A 10 1.01 9.58 3.45
N GLN A 11 1.12 10.28 4.57
CA GLN A 11 2.24 11.18 4.84
C GLN A 11 2.92 10.76 6.15
N LEU A 12 4.23 10.51 6.06
CA LEU A 12 5.10 10.08 7.16
C LEU A 12 5.95 11.27 7.58
N ASP A 13 5.48 11.99 8.59
CA ASP A 13 6.10 13.23 9.08
C ASP A 13 7.04 12.98 10.26
N GLU A 14 6.68 12.14 11.23
CA GLU A 14 7.44 11.97 12.47
C GLU A 14 8.21 10.64 12.45
N PRO A 15 9.56 10.65 12.53
CA PRO A 15 10.36 9.44 12.61
C PRO A 15 10.27 8.77 13.99
N ASP A 16 10.55 7.48 14.05
CA ASP A 16 10.55 6.71 15.29
C ASP A 16 11.69 7.17 16.24
N ASP A 17 11.52 6.98 17.55
CA ASP A 17 12.49 7.44 18.56
C ASP A 17 13.78 6.60 18.57
N ASP A 18 13.67 5.32 18.19
CA ASP A 18 14.77 4.36 18.25
C ASP A 18 15.56 4.34 16.94
N HIS A 19 16.77 4.91 16.95
CA HIS A 19 17.78 4.77 15.89
C HIS A 19 18.41 3.36 15.84
N GLU A 20 17.74 2.33 16.36
CA GLU A 20 18.28 0.97 16.41
C GLU A 20 18.39 0.37 15.02
N GLY A 21 19.60 0.48 14.46
CA GLY A 21 20.06 -0.31 13.32
C GLY A 21 20.54 0.54 12.15
N SER A 22 21.82 0.91 12.18
CA SER A 22 22.64 1.50 11.11
C SER A 22 22.65 3.02 11.01
N MET A 23 23.76 3.55 10.47
CA MET A 23 24.07 4.96 10.22
C MET A 23 23.12 5.63 9.18
N HIS A 24 21.82 5.32 9.21
CA HIS A 24 20.84 5.66 8.20
C HIS A 24 19.86 6.75 8.66
N GLU A 25 19.35 7.47 7.67
CA GLU A 25 18.37 8.54 7.77
C GLU A 25 17.16 8.21 8.67
N PRO A 26 16.57 9.21 9.35
CA PRO A 26 15.40 9.02 10.20
C PRO A 26 14.24 8.39 9.43
N CYS A 27 13.73 7.27 9.93
CA CYS A 27 12.65 6.48 9.31
C CYS A 27 11.40 6.44 10.19
N CYS A 28 10.26 6.18 9.55
CA CYS A 28 8.96 5.96 10.17
C CYS A 28 8.60 4.48 9.99
N THR A 29 8.19 3.81 11.06
CA THR A 29 7.69 2.44 10.97
C THR A 29 6.18 2.41 10.73
N ILE A 30 5.78 1.69 9.69
CA ILE A 30 4.37 1.42 9.39
C ILE A 30 4.08 -0.07 9.24
N LEU A 31 2.84 -0.45 9.55
CA LEU A 31 2.24 -1.74 9.23
C LEU A 31 1.04 -1.49 8.32
N VAL A 32 1.12 -2.03 7.11
CA VAL A 32 0.02 -1.97 6.14
C VAL A 32 -0.64 -3.34 6.08
N GLY A 33 -1.97 -3.39 6.18
CA GLY A 33 -2.77 -4.60 6.05
C GLY A 33 -3.85 -4.44 4.98
N LEU A 34 -3.87 -5.36 4.01
CA LEU A 34 -4.86 -5.42 2.93
C LEU A 34 -5.71 -6.67 3.10
N MET A 35 -6.99 -6.50 3.46
CA MET A 35 -7.94 -7.60 3.67
C MET A 35 -9.03 -7.60 2.60
N GLN A 36 -9.27 -8.77 1.99
CA GLN A 36 -10.42 -8.97 1.10
C GLN A 36 -11.71 -9.27 1.88
N LYS A 37 -12.79 -8.54 1.57
CA LYS A 37 -14.10 -8.61 2.24
C LYS A 37 -15.01 -9.68 1.64
N ASN A 38 -16.15 -9.94 2.30
CA ASN A 38 -17.28 -10.77 1.82
C ASN A 38 -16.97 -12.22 1.40
N ARG A 39 -15.87 -12.79 1.91
CA ARG A 39 -15.44 -14.14 1.51
C ARG A 39 -16.40 -15.27 1.88
N ARG A 40 -17.24 -15.09 2.91
CA ARG A 40 -18.32 -16.06 3.21
C ARG A 40 -19.38 -16.12 2.11
N ARG A 41 -19.78 -14.98 1.54
CA ARG A 41 -20.75 -14.90 0.44
C ARG A 41 -20.14 -15.49 -0.83
N GLN A 42 -18.91 -15.11 -1.15
CA GLN A 42 -18.19 -15.57 -2.35
C GLN A 42 -17.93 -17.08 -2.33
N LYS A 43 -17.54 -17.65 -1.17
CA LYS A 43 -17.38 -19.10 -1.04
C LYS A 43 -18.68 -19.88 -1.34
N ARG A 44 -19.85 -19.32 -0.98
CA ARG A 44 -21.16 -19.93 -1.32
C ARG A 44 -21.44 -19.89 -2.83
N MET A 45 -20.83 -18.96 -3.56
CA MET A 45 -20.89 -18.86 -5.02
C MET A 45 -19.76 -19.65 -5.72
N GLY A 46 -18.96 -20.41 -4.98
CA GLY A 46 -17.83 -21.17 -5.53
C GLY A 46 -16.57 -20.34 -5.80
N GLU A 47 -16.54 -19.07 -5.41
CA GLU A 47 -15.37 -18.21 -5.59
C GLU A 47 -14.32 -18.42 -4.50
N GLY A 48 -13.05 -18.56 -4.91
CA GLY A 48 -11.90 -18.67 -4.04
C GLY A 48 -11.38 -17.32 -3.50
N LEU A 49 -10.30 -17.40 -2.71
CA LEU A 49 -9.52 -16.22 -2.34
C LEU A 49 -8.80 -15.68 -3.57
N LEU A 50 -8.86 -14.36 -3.76
CA LEU A 50 -8.06 -13.70 -4.79
C LEU A 50 -6.61 -13.62 -4.32
N SER A 51 -5.67 -13.73 -5.26
CA SER A 51 -4.27 -13.41 -5.01
C SER A 51 -4.13 -11.89 -4.95
N ILE A 52 -3.81 -11.36 -3.76
CA ILE A 52 -3.81 -9.92 -3.46
C ILE A 52 -2.45 -9.45 -2.98
N GLY A 53 -2.18 -8.16 -3.18
CA GLY A 53 -0.96 -7.50 -2.73
C GLY A 53 -1.08 -5.98 -2.89
N TYR A 54 -0.05 -5.27 -2.46
CA TYR A 54 0.00 -3.81 -2.59
C TYR A 54 1.42 -3.32 -2.86
N SER A 55 1.54 -2.10 -3.37
CA SER A 55 2.82 -1.43 -3.57
C SER A 55 2.75 0.01 -3.09
N LEU A 56 3.86 0.50 -2.55
CA LEU A 56 4.02 1.86 -2.06
C LEU A 56 5.00 2.57 -2.96
N TYR A 57 4.62 3.73 -3.47
CA TYR A 57 5.46 4.61 -4.27
C TYR A 57 5.73 5.87 -3.48
N GLN A 58 7.00 6.25 -3.32
CA GLN A 58 7.33 7.56 -2.77
C GLN A 58 6.97 8.61 -3.81
N VAL A 59 6.32 9.69 -3.38
CA VAL A 59 5.89 10.75 -4.27
C VAL A 59 6.50 12.07 -3.83
N THR A 60 7.49 12.53 -4.59
CA THR A 60 8.22 13.78 -4.34
C THR A 60 7.62 14.99 -5.05
N PHE A 61 6.68 14.79 -5.98
CA PHE A 61 6.18 15.84 -6.90
C PHE A 61 4.68 16.15 -6.79
N LEU A 62 3.94 15.55 -5.85
CA LEU A 62 2.48 15.78 -5.70
C LEU A 62 2.14 17.05 -4.90
N GLU A 63 3.13 17.90 -4.63
CA GLU A 63 3.02 19.07 -3.74
C GLU A 63 1.89 20.07 -4.11
N ASN A 64 1.32 20.01 -5.33
CA ASN A 64 0.28 20.95 -5.74
C ASN A 64 -1.05 20.33 -6.18
N ASN A 65 -1.25 19.02 -6.04
CA ASN A 65 -2.52 18.41 -6.44
C ASN A 65 -2.90 17.23 -5.54
N THR A 66 -3.68 17.54 -4.51
CA THR A 66 -4.28 16.59 -3.59
C THR A 66 -5.30 15.65 -4.26
N ASP A 67 -5.69 15.91 -5.52
CA ASP A 67 -6.78 15.22 -6.23
C ASP A 67 -6.35 14.40 -7.48
N ILE A 68 -5.04 14.26 -7.75
CA ILE A 68 -4.59 13.56 -8.96
C ILE A 68 -4.36 12.08 -8.68
N HIS A 69 -5.26 11.25 -9.23
CA HIS A 69 -5.01 9.84 -9.46
C HIS A 69 -3.80 9.69 -10.40
N ALA A 70 -2.75 9.03 -9.91
CA ALA A 70 -1.49 8.88 -10.62
C ALA A 70 -1.69 8.18 -11.97
N SER A 71 -1.18 8.80 -13.03
CA SER A 71 -1.38 8.31 -14.39
C SER A 71 -0.54 7.07 -14.69
N ARG A 72 -0.87 6.39 -15.80
CA ARG A 72 -0.03 5.30 -16.34
C ARG A 72 1.44 5.70 -16.49
N ALA A 73 1.73 6.94 -16.88
CA ALA A 73 3.08 7.42 -17.11
C ALA A 73 3.88 7.53 -15.79
N PHE A 74 3.21 7.80 -14.66
CA PHE A 74 3.85 7.79 -13.34
C PHE A 74 4.41 6.41 -13.01
N PHE A 75 3.56 5.37 -13.07
CA PHE A 75 3.95 4.00 -12.73
C PHE A 75 4.96 3.37 -13.69
N ALA A 76 5.05 3.88 -14.93
CA ALA A 76 6.07 3.45 -15.89
C ALA A 76 7.47 4.02 -15.55
N LYS A 77 7.54 5.15 -14.84
CA LYS A 77 8.79 5.86 -14.53
C LYS A 77 9.29 5.60 -13.11
N HIS A 78 8.40 5.31 -12.17
CA HIS A 78 8.74 5.18 -10.75
C HIS A 78 8.71 3.73 -10.31
N GLN A 79 9.73 3.32 -9.55
CA GLN A 79 9.72 2.03 -8.88
C GLN A 79 9.04 2.15 -7.51
N PRO A 80 8.36 1.08 -7.03
CA PRO A 80 7.86 1.03 -5.66
C PRO A 80 9.01 1.17 -4.65
N ALA A 81 8.83 2.03 -3.66
CA ALA A 81 9.69 2.14 -2.48
C ALA A 81 9.56 0.92 -1.55
N ALA A 82 8.35 0.37 -1.46
CA ALA A 82 8.07 -0.87 -0.74
C ALA A 82 6.90 -1.62 -1.37
N ARG A 83 6.76 -2.90 -1.03
CA ARG A 83 5.68 -3.77 -1.51
C ARG A 83 5.27 -4.72 -0.39
N SER A 84 4.07 -5.29 -0.49
CA SER A 84 3.74 -6.48 0.30
C SER A 84 4.66 -7.64 -0.08
N ASP A 85 4.65 -8.68 0.74
CA ASP A 85 5.10 -10.01 0.35
C ASP A 85 4.43 -10.46 -0.97
N PRO A 86 4.98 -11.48 -1.66
CA PRO A 86 4.45 -11.95 -2.93
C PRO A 86 2.93 -12.13 -2.90
N TYR A 87 2.29 -11.79 -4.02
CA TYR A 87 0.84 -11.87 -4.15
C TYR A 87 0.37 -13.29 -3.82
N ILE A 88 -0.45 -13.41 -2.79
CA ILE A 88 -0.87 -14.69 -2.23
C ILE A 88 -2.38 -14.70 -2.01
N ASN A 89 -2.96 -15.89 -2.13
CA ASN A 89 -4.38 -16.15 -1.93
C ASN A 89 -4.76 -16.27 -0.44
N LEU A 90 -4.36 -15.29 0.38
CA LEU A 90 -4.75 -15.17 1.78
C LEU A 90 -5.86 -14.14 1.95
N ARG A 91 -6.71 -14.31 2.97
CA ARG A 91 -7.76 -13.33 3.30
C ARG A 91 -7.19 -11.95 3.61
N GLU A 92 -6.00 -11.90 4.18
CA GLU A 92 -5.27 -10.66 4.45
C GLU A 92 -3.78 -10.87 4.19
N VAL A 93 -3.15 -9.85 3.61
CA VAL A 93 -1.69 -9.70 3.52
C VAL A 93 -1.28 -8.47 4.32
N SER A 94 -0.25 -8.60 5.15
CA SER A 94 0.22 -7.50 5.99
C SER A 94 1.74 -7.50 6.08
N CYS A 95 2.36 -6.34 5.97
CA CYS A 95 3.82 -6.18 6.06
C CYS A 95 4.18 -4.95 6.90
N ARG A 96 5.12 -5.14 7.84
CA ARG A 96 5.76 -4.07 8.62
C ARG A 96 6.98 -3.59 7.83
N MET A 97 7.10 -2.28 7.64
CA MET A 97 8.18 -1.66 6.87
C MET A 97 8.66 -0.38 7.53
N LYS A 98 9.96 -0.10 7.39
CA LYS A 98 10.58 1.18 7.76
C LYS A 98 10.78 1.98 6.48
N LEU A 99 10.23 3.19 6.43
CA LEU A 99 10.33 4.08 5.29
C LEU A 99 10.91 5.43 5.72
N PRO A 100 11.71 6.10 4.88
CA PRO A 100 12.08 7.49 5.12
C PRO A 100 10.85 8.39 5.28
N ARG A 101 11.05 9.58 5.84
CA ARG A 101 10.01 10.61 5.88
C ARG A 101 9.60 11.00 4.46
N GLY A 102 8.31 11.24 4.26
CA GLY A 102 7.78 11.67 2.98
C GLY A 102 6.35 11.24 2.70
N GLU A 103 5.89 11.56 1.50
CA GLU A 103 4.57 11.18 1.02
C GLU A 103 4.63 9.90 0.20
N TYR A 104 3.68 9.00 0.44
CA TYR A 104 3.61 7.71 -0.22
C TYR A 104 2.22 7.45 -0.79
N LEU A 105 2.19 6.78 -1.93
CA LEU A 105 0.98 6.29 -2.58
C LEU A 105 0.89 4.77 -2.44
N ILE A 106 -0.11 4.28 -1.71
CA ILE A 106 -0.42 2.86 -1.58
C ILE A 106 -1.40 2.47 -2.69
N VAL A 107 -1.02 1.47 -3.48
CA VAL A 107 -1.85 0.92 -4.56
C VAL A 107 -2.12 -0.56 -4.27
N PRO A 108 -3.28 -0.89 -3.66
CA PRO A 108 -3.72 -2.28 -3.52
C PRO A 108 -4.23 -2.83 -4.84
N SER A 109 -3.95 -4.10 -5.13
CA SER A 109 -4.49 -4.76 -6.32
C SER A 109 -4.58 -6.27 -6.16
N THR A 110 -5.26 -6.91 -7.11
CA THR A 110 -5.17 -8.35 -7.35
C THR A 110 -4.04 -8.64 -8.34
N PHE A 111 -3.50 -9.86 -8.30
CA PHE A 111 -2.43 -10.27 -9.22
C PHE A 111 -2.90 -10.23 -10.68
N GLU A 112 -4.03 -10.87 -10.95
CA GLU A 112 -4.69 -10.82 -12.26
C GLU A 112 -5.59 -9.59 -12.36
N PRO A 113 -5.63 -8.92 -13.53
CA PRO A 113 -6.56 -7.83 -13.77
C PRO A 113 -8.02 -8.33 -13.87
N TYR A 114 -8.97 -7.40 -13.77
CA TYR A 114 -10.41 -7.64 -13.97
C TYR A 114 -11.05 -8.61 -12.97
N LYS A 115 -10.49 -8.72 -11.76
CA LYS A 115 -11.11 -9.45 -10.65
C LYS A 115 -11.95 -8.50 -9.80
N ASN A 116 -13.21 -8.85 -9.61
CA ASN A 116 -14.09 -8.10 -8.71
C ASN A 116 -13.81 -8.47 -7.26
N GLY A 117 -13.67 -7.45 -6.40
CA GLY A 117 -13.44 -7.67 -4.99
C GLY A 117 -13.63 -6.40 -4.18
N GLU A 118 -14.19 -6.56 -2.99
CA GLU A 118 -14.21 -5.52 -1.97
C GLU A 118 -13.03 -5.74 -1.02
N PHE A 119 -12.43 -4.66 -0.53
CA PHE A 119 -11.29 -4.73 0.38
C PHE A 119 -11.38 -3.72 1.53
N CYS A 120 -10.52 -3.92 2.52
CA CYS A 120 -10.20 -2.98 3.58
C CYS A 120 -8.68 -2.79 3.58
N LEU A 121 -8.23 -1.54 3.50
CA LEU A 121 -6.85 -1.17 3.73
C LEU A 121 -6.74 -0.59 5.13
N ARG A 122 -5.75 -1.04 5.91
CA ARG A 122 -5.45 -0.53 7.24
C ARG A 122 -3.99 -0.12 7.28
N VAL A 123 -3.71 1.05 7.85
CA VAL A 123 -2.37 1.57 8.03
C VAL A 123 -2.23 1.89 9.52
N PHE A 124 -1.22 1.30 10.14
CA PHE A 124 -0.80 1.63 11.50
C PHE A 124 0.59 2.23 11.40
N ALA A 125 0.82 3.36 12.04
CA ALA A 125 2.12 4.00 12.13
C ALA A 125 2.52 4.07 13.60
N GLU A 126 3.81 3.92 13.88
CA GLU A 126 4.35 4.02 15.24
C GLU A 126 4.22 5.45 15.79
N LYS A 127 4.54 6.42 14.94
CA LYS A 127 4.27 7.85 15.16
C LYS A 127 3.10 8.33 14.33
N TRP A 128 2.63 9.54 14.62
CA TRP A 128 1.49 10.11 13.90
C TRP A 128 1.75 10.18 12.39
N ALA A 129 0.83 9.63 11.61
CA ALA A 129 0.81 9.73 10.16
C ALA A 129 -0.52 10.36 9.72
N LYS A 130 -0.47 11.28 8.76
CA LYS A 130 -1.68 11.83 8.14
C LYS A 130 -2.11 10.90 7.00
N ALA A 131 -3.39 10.55 6.99
CA ALA A 131 -4.03 9.66 6.02
C ALA A 131 -5.11 10.41 5.22
#